data_AF-A0A1W6UFA5-F1
#
_entry.id   AF-A0A1W6UFA5-F1
#
_cell.length_a   1.000
_cell.length_b   1.000
_cell.length_c   1.000
_cell.angle_alpha   90.00
_cell.angle_beta   90.00
_cell.angle_gamma   90.00
#
_symmetry.space_group_name_H-M   'P 1'
#
loop_
_entity.id
_entity.type
_entity.pdbx_description
1 polymer ?
#
loop_
_entity_poly.entity_id
_entity_poly.type
_entity_poly.pdbx_seq_one_letter_code
_entity_poly.pdbx_strand_id
1 'polypeptide(L)'
;MQLIQTFRLNQMNKFEKDILSRLHNASTDIPSPRDGGSIQGTISGFAGYSRDMVTFQNLQNSLFFELLCPDPHLSATEQKQALEERIVEIEQYISKRKLENWSIEGAGKIT
;
A
#
# COMPACT_ATOMS: atom_id res chain seq x y z
N MET A 1 3.86 -1.85 24.05
CA MET A 1 4.11 -2.11 22.62
C MET A 1 4.21 -0.83 21.78
N GLN A 2 3.40 0.21 22.02
CA GLN A 2 3.46 1.49 21.26
C GLN A 2 4.79 2.27 21.43
N LEU A 3 5.41 2.26 22.62
CA LEU A 3 6.66 3.00 22.88
C LEU A 3 7.86 2.51 22.06
N ILE A 4 7.92 1.21 21.74
CA ILE A 4 9.02 0.63 20.94
C ILE A 4 8.90 1.07 19.46
N GLN A 5 7.67 1.19 18.96
CA GLN A 5 7.40 1.67 17.61
C GLN A 5 7.81 3.15 17.43
N THR A 6 7.50 4.01 18.40
CA THR A 6 7.89 5.44 18.35
C THR A 6 9.41 5.62 18.46
N PHE A 7 10.11 4.77 19.23
CA PHE A 7 11.56 4.86 19.40
C PHE A 7 12.33 4.48 18.13
N ARG A 8 11.89 3.42 17.42
CA ARG A 8 12.51 2.96 16.16
C ARG A 8 12.34 3.98 15.03
N LEU A 9 11.20 4.66 14.96
CA LEU A 9 10.94 5.71 13.95
C LEU A 9 11.93 6.88 14.04
N ASN A 10 12.35 7.26 15.26
CA ASN A 10 13.33 8.34 15.47
C ASN A 10 14.78 7.95 15.14
N GLN A 11 15.08 6.66 15.01
CA GLN A 11 16.39 6.15 14.59
C GLN A 11 16.47 5.76 13.12
N MET A 12 15.40 6.01 12.34
CA MET A 12 15.37 5.64 10.93
C MET A 12 16.42 6.39 10.13
N ASN A 13 17.16 5.64 9.31
CA ASN A 13 18.13 6.19 8.40
C ASN A 13 17.43 6.87 7.20
N LYS A 14 18.20 7.61 6.38
CA LYS A 14 17.65 8.34 5.22
C LYS A 14 16.90 7.43 4.24
N PHE A 15 17.38 6.20 4.03
CA PHE A 15 16.76 5.24 3.13
C PHE A 15 15.40 4.77 3.67
N GLU A 16 15.30 4.39 4.93
CA GLU A 16 14.01 3.95 5.48
C GLU A 16 12.97 5.08 5.51
N LYS A 17 13.41 6.35 5.69
CA LYS A 17 12.53 7.52 5.57
C LYS A 17 12.01 7.72 4.14
N ASP A 18 12.85 7.46 3.14
CA ASP A 18 12.47 7.50 1.73
C ASP A 18 11.40 6.45 1.42
N ILE A 19 11.59 5.21 1.89
CA ILE A 19 10.60 4.12 1.80
C ILE A 19 9.25 4.55 2.39
N LEU A 20 9.24 5.13 3.59
CA LEU A 20 7.99 5.60 4.20
C LEU A 20 7.35 6.76 3.44
N SER A 21 8.14 7.67 2.87
CA SER A 21 7.63 8.76 2.06
C SER A 21 6.95 8.24 0.80
N ARG A 22 7.55 7.25 0.12
CA ARG A 22 6.98 6.61 -1.06
C ARG A 22 5.71 5.84 -0.73
N LEU A 23 5.69 5.13 0.40
CA LEU A 23 4.50 4.45 0.90
C LEU A 23 3.36 5.43 1.19
N HIS A 24 3.66 6.59 1.77
CA HIS A 24 2.66 7.63 2.02
C HIS A 24 2.09 8.17 0.71
N ASN A 25 2.92 8.46 -0.28
CA ASN A 25 2.44 8.89 -1.60
C ASN A 25 1.53 7.83 -2.24
N ALA A 26 1.93 6.57 -2.19
CA ALA A 26 1.13 5.44 -2.67
C ALA A 26 -0.23 5.32 -1.96
N SER A 27 -0.31 5.57 -0.65
CA SER A 27 -1.58 5.52 0.07
C SER A 27 -2.52 6.68 -0.27
N THR A 28 -1.96 7.87 -0.52
CA THR A 28 -2.76 9.05 -0.92
C THR A 28 -3.36 8.93 -2.32
N ASP A 29 -2.82 8.03 -3.15
CA ASP A 29 -3.33 7.76 -4.49
C ASP A 29 -4.58 6.89 -4.52
N ILE A 30 -4.89 6.19 -3.42
CA ILE A 30 -6.06 5.31 -3.34
C ILE A 30 -7.32 6.17 -3.17
N PRO A 31 -8.29 6.10 -4.10
CA PRO A 31 -9.49 6.92 -4.02
C PRO A 31 -10.37 6.49 -2.86
N SER A 32 -11.06 7.46 -2.24
CA SER A 32 -12.13 7.15 -1.30
C SER A 32 -13.32 6.49 -2.01
N PRO A 33 -14.14 5.69 -1.30
CA PRO A 33 -15.37 5.15 -1.86
C PRO A 33 -16.23 6.29 -2.42
N ARG A 34 -16.66 6.16 -3.68
CA ARG A 34 -17.61 7.11 -4.28
C ARG A 34 -19.03 6.62 -4.05
N ASP A 35 -19.91 7.54 -3.67
CA ASP A 35 -21.35 7.30 -3.69
C ASP A 35 -21.80 7.20 -5.16
N GLY A 36 -22.41 6.07 -5.53
CA GLY A 36 -22.82 5.78 -6.90
C GLY A 36 -24.17 6.38 -7.27
N GLY A 37 -24.79 7.15 -6.38
CA GLY A 37 -26.13 7.74 -6.58
C GLY A 37 -27.28 6.71 -6.60
N SER A 38 -26.95 5.42 -6.53
CA SER A 38 -27.87 4.29 -6.38
C SER A 38 -27.27 3.26 -5.44
N ILE A 39 -28.11 2.49 -4.75
CA ILE A 39 -27.67 1.46 -3.80
C ILE A 39 -26.71 0.46 -4.47
N GLN A 40 -27.01 0.03 -5.70
CA GLN A 40 -26.17 -0.92 -6.44
C GLN A 40 -24.81 -0.31 -6.84
N GLY A 41 -24.79 0.95 -7.31
CA GLY A 41 -23.55 1.67 -7.60
C GLY A 41 -22.67 1.85 -6.37
N THR A 42 -23.28 2.15 -5.22
CA THR A 42 -22.59 2.33 -3.94
C THR A 42 -22.03 1.01 -3.40
N ILE A 43 -22.77 -0.11 -3.50
CA ILE A 43 -22.29 -1.45 -3.11
C ILE A 43 -21.11 -1.88 -4.00
N SER A 44 -21.24 -1.74 -5.32
CA SER A 44 -20.17 -2.09 -6.25
C SER A 44 -18.92 -1.23 -6.04
N GLY A 45 -19.08 0.09 -5.90
CA GLY A 45 -17.98 1.01 -5.59
C GLY A 45 -17.27 0.64 -4.28
N PHE A 46 -18.03 0.29 -3.24
CA PHE A 46 -17.47 -0.13 -1.96
C PHE A 46 -16.72 -1.47 -2.05
N ALA A 47 -17.22 -2.42 -2.84
CA ALA A 47 -16.58 -3.72 -3.03
C ALA A 47 -15.22 -3.61 -3.73
N GLY A 48 -15.11 -2.76 -4.75
CA GLY A 48 -13.82 -2.51 -5.42
C GLY A 48 -12.83 -1.79 -4.54
N TYR A 49 -13.27 -0.71 -3.88
CA TYR A 49 -12.45 -0.02 -2.88
C TYR A 49 -11.94 -1.00 -1.81
N SER A 50 -12.82 -1.84 -1.27
CA SER A 50 -12.45 -2.81 -0.23
C SER A 50 -11.42 -3.81 -0.74
N ARG A 51 -11.58 -4.32 -1.98
CA ARG A 51 -10.59 -5.22 -2.59
C ARG A 51 -9.23 -4.54 -2.71
N ASP A 52 -9.21 -3.33 -3.27
CA ASP A 52 -7.96 -2.61 -3.50
C ASP A 52 -7.26 -2.23 -2.19
N MET A 53 -8.04 -1.81 -1.19
CA MET A 53 -7.53 -1.53 0.16
C MET A 53 -6.97 -2.77 0.84
N VAL A 54 -7.62 -3.93 0.74
CA VAL A 54 -7.10 -5.18 1.32
C VAL A 54 -5.79 -5.58 0.66
N THR A 55 -5.71 -5.50 -0.68
CA THR A 55 -4.46 -5.79 -1.40
C THR A 55 -3.35 -4.82 -0.99
N PHE A 56 -3.63 -3.51 -0.96
CA PHE A 56 -2.66 -2.52 -0.50
C PHE A 56 -2.21 -2.75 0.95
N GLN A 57 -3.13 -3.03 1.86
CA GLN A 57 -2.82 -3.32 3.26
C GLN A 57 -1.93 -4.56 3.42
N ASN A 58 -2.15 -5.60 2.62
CA ASN A 58 -1.30 -6.79 2.65
C ASN A 58 0.14 -6.47 2.22
N LEU A 59 0.32 -5.71 1.13
CA LEU A 59 1.63 -5.28 0.68
C LEU A 59 2.31 -4.35 1.70
N GLN A 60 1.56 -3.39 2.22
CA GLN A 60 2.01 -2.47 3.26
C GLN A 60 2.46 -3.20 4.53
N ASN A 61 1.69 -4.18 4.99
CA ASN A 61 2.03 -4.97 6.18
C ASN A 61 3.30 -5.80 5.96
N SER A 62 3.48 -6.36 4.75
CA SER A 62 4.71 -7.07 4.41
C SER A 62 5.93 -6.15 4.48
N LEU A 63 5.83 -4.94 3.92
CA LEU A 63 6.89 -3.94 3.98
C LEU A 63 7.20 -3.53 5.43
N PHE A 64 6.18 -3.30 6.26
CA PHE A 64 6.38 -2.96 7.67
C PHE A 64 7.01 -4.10 8.46
N PHE A 65 6.64 -5.35 8.15
CA PHE A 65 7.26 -6.50 8.78
C PHE A 65 8.76 -6.54 8.50
N GLU A 66 9.16 -6.38 7.24
CA GLU A 66 10.58 -6.36 6.86
C GLU A 66 11.35 -5.16 7.46
N LEU A 67 10.72 -3.98 7.57
CA LEU A 67 11.32 -2.80 8.22
C LEU A 67 11.57 -3.02 9.72
N LEU A 68 10.58 -3.58 10.43
CA LEU A 68 10.61 -3.73 11.89
C LEU A 68 11.40 -4.98 12.32
N CYS A 69 11.33 -6.04 11.53
CA CYS A 69 11.93 -7.34 11.78
C CYS A 69 12.84 -7.74 10.61
N PRO A 70 14.01 -7.11 10.45
CA PRO A 70 14.96 -7.44 9.39
C PRO A 70 15.45 -8.88 9.54
N ASP A 71 15.68 -9.55 8.41
CA ASP A 71 16.11 -10.95 8.39
C ASP A 71 17.57 -11.04 8.87
N PRO A 72 17.86 -11.80 9.95
CA PRO A 72 19.22 -11.93 10.47
C PRO A 72 20.18 -12.65 9.52
N HIS A 73 19.66 -13.34 8.49
CA HIS A 73 20.46 -14.06 7.50
C HIS A 73 20.83 -13.19 6.29
N LEU A 74 20.23 -12.02 6.14
CA LEU A 74 20.55 -11.08 5.06
C LEU A 74 21.63 -10.09 5.48
N SER A 75 22.53 -9.80 4.55
CA SER A 75 23.41 -8.64 4.69
C SER A 75 22.62 -7.33 4.66
N ALA A 76 23.22 -6.25 5.15
CA ALA A 76 22.59 -4.93 5.11
C ALA A 76 22.27 -4.46 3.67
N THR A 77 23.02 -4.92 2.67
CA THR A 77 22.76 -4.61 1.26
C THR A 77 21.56 -5.39 0.74
N GLU A 78 21.50 -6.70 1.04
CA GLU A 78 20.37 -7.56 0.64
C GLU A 78 19.08 -7.12 1.32
N GLN A 79 19.13 -6.74 2.60
CA GLN A 79 17.96 -6.20 3.32
C GLN A 79 17.45 -4.89 2.70
N LYS A 80 18.36 -4.00 2.28
CA LYS A 80 17.96 -2.77 1.57
C LYS A 80 17.33 -3.08 0.22
N GLN A 81 17.90 -4.03 -0.52
CA GLN A 81 17.35 -4.45 -1.80
C GLN A 81 15.96 -5.07 -1.64
N ALA A 82 15.76 -5.94 -0.66
CA ALA A 82 14.44 -6.52 -0.37
C ALA A 82 13.40 -5.44 -0.08
N LEU A 83 13.74 -4.47 0.78
CA LEU A 83 12.85 -3.34 1.09
C LEU A 83 12.54 -2.48 -0.14
N GLU A 84 13.53 -2.25 -1.01
CA GLU A 84 13.37 -1.53 -2.27
C GLU A 84 12.43 -2.29 -3.23
N GLU A 85 12.61 -3.60 -3.36
CA GLU A 85 11.74 -4.46 -4.18
C GLU A 85 10.29 -4.42 -3.68
N ARG A 86 10.07 -4.43 -2.35
CA ARG A 86 8.73 -4.32 -1.76
C ARG A 86 8.05 -2.99 -2.02
N ILE A 87 8.75 -1.87 -1.88
CA ILE A 87 8.13 -0.57 -2.15
C ILE A 87 7.83 -0.42 -3.65
N VAL A 88 8.70 -0.94 -4.53
CA VAL A 88 8.46 -0.94 -5.98
C VAL A 88 7.24 -1.79 -6.33
N GLU A 89 7.03 -2.93 -5.67
CA GLU A 89 5.82 -3.76 -5.85
C GLU A 89 4.54 -2.97 -5.51
N ILE A 90 4.56 -2.21 -4.41
CA ILE A 90 3.45 -1.32 -4.02
C ILE A 90 3.22 -0.24 -5.09
N GLU A 91 4.29 0.42 -5.55
CA GLU A 91 4.19 1.48 -6.57
C GLU A 91 3.67 0.95 -7.91
N GLN A 92 4.08 -0.26 -8.30
CA GLN A 92 3.59 -0.93 -9.50
C GLN A 92 2.11 -1.28 -9.37
N TYR A 93 1.68 -1.78 -8.21
CA TYR A 93 0.27 -2.03 -7.93
C TYR A 93 -0.56 -0.75 -8.07
N ILE A 94 -0.16 0.35 -7.42
CA ILE A 94 -0.86 1.65 -7.53
C ILE A 94 -0.86 2.15 -8.97
N SER A 95 0.28 2.10 -9.67
CA SER A 95 0.39 2.55 -11.06
C SER A 95 -0.54 1.77 -11.98
N LYS A 96 -0.62 0.44 -11.81
CA LYS A 96 -1.56 -0.41 -12.55
C LYS A 96 -3.01 0.00 -12.28
N ARG A 97 -3.40 0.20 -11.02
CA ARG A 97 -4.78 0.58 -10.67
C ARG A 97 -5.13 1.98 -11.19
N LYS A 98 -4.19 2.91 -11.21
CA LYS A 98 -4.34 4.21 -11.87
C LYS A 98 -4.59 4.07 -13.37
N LEU A 99 -3.82 3.24 -14.07
CA LEU A 99 -4.02 2.95 -15.50
C LEU A 99 -5.39 2.34 -15.78
N GLU A 100 -5.89 1.50 -14.87
CA GLU A 100 -7.22 0.92 -14.91
C GLU A 100 -8.33 1.90 -14.44
N ASN A 101 -7.98 3.16 -14.16
CA ASN A 101 -8.86 4.20 -13.62
C ASN A 101 -9.65 3.75 -12.37
N TRP A 102 -9.02 2.92 -11.54
CA TRP A 102 -9.66 2.29 -10.37
C TRP A 102 -10.97 1.58 -10.70
N SER A 103 -11.14 1.18 -11.96
CA SER A 103 -12.35 0.50 -12.41
C SER A 103 -12.41 -0.90 -11.83
N ILE A 104 -13.62 -1.38 -11.65
CA ILE A 104 -13.93 -2.72 -11.17
C ILE A 104 -14.48 -3.48 -12.36
N GLU A 105 -13.70 -4.39 -12.93
CA GLU A 105 -14.25 -5.34 -13.90
C GLU A 105 -15.36 -6.16 -13.21
N GLY A 106 -16.57 -6.11 -13.78
CA GLY A 106 -17.76 -6.81 -13.28
C GLY A 106 -18.76 -5.95 -12.50
N ALA A 107 -18.44 -4.69 -12.15
CA ALA A 107 -19.44 -3.72 -11.70
C ALA A 107 -20.05 -3.08 -12.95
N GLY A 108 -21.13 -3.66 -13.48
CA GLY A 108 -21.75 -3.22 -14.74
C GLY A 108 -21.90 -1.69 -14.85
N LYS A 109 -21.77 -1.17 -16.08
CA LYS A 109 -22.15 0.21 -16.40
C LYS A 109 -23.57 0.45 -15.90
N ILE A 110 -23.75 1.42 -15.00
CA ILE A 110 -25.05 2.05 -14.83
C ILE A 110 -25.20 2.99 -16.04
N THR A 111 -26.14 2.64 -16.92
CA THR A 111 -26.55 3.43 -18.09
C THR A 111 -27.23 4.72 -17.69
#